data_AF-A0A8J6HMR1-F1
#
_entry.id   AF-A0A8J6HMR1-F1
#
_cell.length_a   1.000
_cell.length_b   1.000
_cell.length_c   1.000
_cell.angle_alpha   90.00
_cell.angle_beta   90.00
_cell.angle_gamma   90.00
#
_symmetry.space_group_name_H-M   'P 1'
#
loop_
_entity.id
_entity.type
_entity.pdbx_description
1 polymer ?
#
loop_
_entity_poly.entity_id
_entity_poly.type
_entity_poly.pdbx_seq_one_letter_code
_entity_poly.pdbx_strand_id
1 'polypeptide(L)'
;MGEAGDTKDRKIKQIFETMEYGDYKESTSEVTEWLTGKDKCIFAYIDKKDKLPNGEPLSIKDANNENFLCTVYVPEAAVVDIILNKLGETKSTWADVAPTKRADIIYKLGAEIKKKENLLVQLETAVRGILKKDTKNTALPLLTNYLQYCSSFSVKHNSDNPSWKPDGLVVGILSDENPLSSVAHILGPALAAGYNVVLQTGPLLSVTVTALIDIAVQTGIPEGTIKLIPGNVKHDIFFTHPKVSVVAIFDDLYKENYLVANNLNKKLLHFYSSGIPMIVFDNCDLDSACQSVINSAWGYKGMVPWSVRNIFIQENVFESFTEKLKQRVGQLRIGKSDEKNVDVTYPDKSVLEKIADLAEKARNEGVEVYQLNGDSVFPVLLIGGNVFHNNVIQEDVINVPVVTLTAFRTINEAVALSNNTRQGLAASVWTENTSLANEIMGKLKVSNVWINCHGLFSAEASMSPYKTSGNAFFGGNEGFYEYVRVKILKHESILQVCNAEAMEKAISEAKKGQAMWAKLGEFARKKTLQAIAQILQTKKKNWGLSEPWLNEWITLIHDYTADHSGKNFAESDGFNVVSLREPRGVIAVETPDQMDGHNKRLIIAALAEGNSVIVLNDVKETTDFYLE
;
A
#
# COMPACT_ATOMS: atom_id res chain seq x y z
N MET A 1 -51.95 32.85 -41.76
CA MET A 1 -50.50 32.70 -41.52
C MET A 1 -50.32 32.40 -40.05
N GLY A 2 -49.93 31.17 -39.69
CA GLY A 2 -49.64 30.83 -38.30
C GLY A 2 -50.14 29.44 -37.91
N GLU A 3 -49.70 28.39 -38.61
CA GLU A 3 -49.90 27.01 -38.15
C GLU A 3 -48.92 26.04 -38.87
N ALA A 4 -47.64 26.41 -38.91
CA ALA A 4 -46.59 25.57 -39.52
C ALA A 4 -45.24 25.65 -38.76
N GLY A 5 -45.29 25.96 -37.46
CA GLY A 5 -44.09 26.15 -36.63
C GLY A 5 -43.77 25.01 -35.66
N ASP A 6 -44.73 24.15 -35.29
CA ASP A 6 -44.63 23.36 -34.05
C ASP A 6 -44.32 21.85 -34.22
N THR A 7 -44.05 21.40 -35.45
CA THR A 7 -43.82 19.96 -35.75
C THR A 7 -42.38 19.59 -36.06
N LYS A 8 -41.45 20.56 -36.14
CA LYS A 8 -40.02 20.28 -36.38
C LYS A 8 -39.19 20.15 -35.10
N ASP A 9 -39.49 20.90 -34.05
CA ASP A 9 -38.70 20.89 -32.81
C ASP A 9 -38.94 19.63 -31.94
N ARG A 10 -40.09 18.96 -32.08
CA ARG A 10 -40.34 17.67 -31.43
C ARG A 10 -39.51 16.51 -31.98
N LYS A 11 -38.89 16.65 -33.17
CA LYS A 11 -38.08 15.57 -33.76
C LYS A 11 -36.67 15.49 -33.19
N ILE A 12 -36.02 16.62 -32.91
CA ILE A 12 -34.59 16.60 -32.52
C ILE A 12 -34.42 16.05 -31.11
N LYS A 13 -35.22 16.52 -30.15
CA LYS A 13 -35.17 16.05 -28.76
C LYS A 13 -35.49 14.56 -28.67
N GLN A 14 -36.55 14.09 -29.34
CA GLN A 14 -36.87 12.66 -29.41
C GLN A 14 -35.75 11.88 -30.09
N ILE A 15 -35.15 12.36 -31.18
CA ILE A 15 -34.00 11.70 -31.81
C ILE A 15 -32.82 11.59 -30.84
N PHE A 16 -32.51 12.63 -30.04
CA PHE A 16 -31.46 12.55 -29.02
C PHE A 16 -31.83 11.62 -27.85
N GLU A 17 -33.11 11.51 -27.50
CA GLU A 17 -33.62 10.62 -26.45
C GLU A 17 -33.72 9.16 -26.92
N THR A 18 -33.93 8.91 -28.23
CA THR A 18 -34.12 7.57 -28.82
C THR A 18 -32.94 7.09 -29.66
N MET A 19 -31.90 7.92 -29.86
CA MET A 19 -30.71 7.50 -30.60
C MET A 19 -30.01 6.40 -29.82
N GLU A 20 -29.92 5.22 -30.43
CA GLU A 20 -28.99 4.20 -29.98
C GLU A 20 -27.56 4.75 -30.17
N TYR A 21 -26.81 4.83 -29.08
CA TYR A 21 -25.38 5.08 -29.15
C TYR A 21 -24.75 3.91 -29.91
N GLY A 22 -24.00 4.19 -30.98
CA GLY A 22 -23.31 3.13 -31.72
C GLY A 22 -22.31 2.38 -30.84
N ASP A 23 -22.11 1.09 -31.13
CA ASP A 23 -21.17 0.18 -30.46
C ASP A 23 -19.72 0.61 -30.69
N TYR A 24 -19.30 1.70 -30.03
CA TYR A 24 -17.92 2.14 -30.06
C TYR A 24 -17.15 1.41 -28.96
N LYS A 25 -16.41 0.38 -29.34
CA LYS A 25 -15.54 -0.42 -28.46
C LYS A 25 -14.07 -0.03 -28.61
N GLU A 26 -13.33 -0.22 -27.54
CA GLU A 26 -11.87 -0.16 -27.53
C GLU A 26 -11.30 -1.35 -28.31
N SER A 27 -10.23 -1.12 -29.08
CA SER A 27 -9.55 -2.20 -29.81
C SER A 27 -8.76 -3.06 -28.83
N THR A 28 -8.80 -4.39 -29.02
CA THR A 28 -7.95 -5.37 -28.31
C THR A 28 -6.98 -6.08 -29.26
N SER A 29 -6.71 -5.48 -30.44
CA SER A 29 -5.88 -6.08 -31.48
C SER A 29 -4.42 -6.29 -31.05
N GLU A 30 -3.83 -5.35 -30.30
CA GLU A 30 -2.43 -5.47 -29.84
C GLU A 30 -2.29 -6.63 -28.86
N VAL A 31 -3.31 -6.88 -28.03
CA VAL A 31 -3.34 -8.03 -27.10
C VAL A 31 -3.31 -9.34 -27.87
N THR A 32 -4.16 -9.46 -28.90
CA THR A 32 -4.25 -10.68 -29.70
C THR A 32 -2.93 -10.97 -30.42
N GLU A 33 -2.32 -9.94 -31.01
CA GLU A 33 -1.02 -10.06 -31.68
C GLU A 33 0.10 -10.45 -30.70
N TRP A 34 0.18 -9.75 -29.55
CA TRP A 34 1.18 -10.00 -28.53
C TRP A 34 1.06 -11.41 -27.92
N LEU A 35 -0.16 -11.85 -27.60
CA LEU A 35 -0.42 -13.21 -27.11
C LEU A 35 -0.09 -14.27 -28.18
N THR A 36 -0.38 -14.00 -29.45
CA THR A 36 -0.02 -14.91 -30.56
C THR A 36 1.49 -15.05 -30.67
N GLY A 37 2.27 -13.98 -30.50
CA GLY A 37 3.73 -14.03 -30.44
C GLY A 37 4.32 -14.83 -29.26
N LYS A 38 3.46 -15.24 -28.30
CA LYS A 38 3.78 -16.10 -27.17
C LYS A 38 3.07 -17.46 -27.23
N ASP A 39 2.59 -17.87 -28.40
CA ASP A 39 1.85 -19.12 -28.60
C ASP A 39 0.60 -19.22 -27.68
N LYS A 40 0.05 -18.07 -27.29
CA LYS A 40 -1.05 -17.92 -26.33
C LYS A 40 -0.80 -18.66 -25.01
N CYS A 41 0.45 -18.72 -24.56
CA CYS A 41 0.84 -19.38 -23.32
C CYS A 41 1.68 -18.45 -22.43
N ILE A 42 1.40 -18.47 -21.12
CA ILE A 42 2.15 -17.76 -20.09
C ILE A 42 2.66 -18.79 -19.08
N PHE A 43 3.95 -18.77 -18.77
CA PHE A 43 4.62 -19.74 -17.91
C PHE A 43 5.34 -19.05 -16.74
N ALA A 44 5.60 -19.81 -15.68
CA ALA A 44 6.45 -19.40 -14.56
C ALA A 44 7.93 -19.17 -14.93
N TYR A 45 8.32 -19.46 -16.17
CA TYR A 45 9.72 -19.47 -16.58
C TYR A 45 9.90 -19.02 -18.02
N ILE A 46 10.26 -17.74 -18.21
CA ILE A 46 10.68 -17.24 -19.52
C ILE A 46 12.17 -17.57 -19.68
N ASP A 47 12.42 -18.80 -20.12
CA ASP A 47 13.54 -19.14 -20.99
C ASP A 47 12.96 -20.12 -22.01
N LYS A 48 12.81 -19.70 -23.28
CA LYS A 48 12.14 -20.49 -24.34
C LYS A 48 12.83 -21.86 -24.57
N LYS A 49 14.04 -22.04 -24.07
CA LYS A 49 14.86 -23.25 -24.25
C LYS A 49 14.53 -24.35 -23.23
N ASP A 50 14.10 -23.99 -22.03
CA ASP A 50 13.79 -24.93 -20.95
C ASP A 50 12.30 -25.31 -21.05
N LYS A 51 11.99 -26.34 -21.86
CA LYS A 51 10.63 -26.90 -22.06
C LYS A 51 10.10 -27.61 -20.80
N LEU A 52 9.84 -26.89 -19.72
CA LEU A 52 9.17 -27.44 -18.54
C LEU A 52 7.74 -26.87 -18.44
N PRO A 53 6.74 -27.45 -19.13
CA PRO A 53 5.35 -27.20 -18.81
C PRO A 53 4.97 -28.06 -17.59
N ASN A 54 5.35 -27.64 -16.38
CA ASN A 54 5.07 -28.38 -15.15
C ASN A 54 4.16 -27.55 -14.22
N GLY A 55 3.06 -27.06 -14.78
CA GLY A 55 2.06 -26.31 -14.04
C GLY A 55 0.65 -26.63 -14.50
N GLU A 56 -0.31 -26.46 -13.61
CA GLU A 56 -1.73 -26.64 -13.91
C GLU A 56 -2.16 -25.59 -14.95
N PRO A 57 -2.72 -25.99 -16.11
CA PRO A 57 -3.15 -25.05 -17.13
C PRO A 57 -4.46 -24.37 -16.72
N LEU A 58 -4.43 -23.05 -16.64
CA LEU A 58 -5.59 -22.21 -16.39
C LEU A 58 -5.95 -21.42 -17.65
N SER A 59 -7.18 -21.60 -18.12
CA SER A 59 -7.70 -20.90 -19.29
C SER A 59 -8.11 -19.47 -18.92
N ILE A 60 -7.48 -18.48 -19.54
CA ILE A 60 -7.82 -17.07 -19.39
C ILE A 60 -8.69 -16.64 -20.56
N LYS A 61 -9.83 -16.03 -20.22
CA LYS A 61 -10.80 -15.52 -21.16
C LYS A 61 -10.84 -14.01 -21.13
N ASP A 62 -11.33 -13.44 -22.22
CA ASP A 62 -11.63 -12.02 -22.31
C ASP A 62 -12.82 -11.69 -21.40
N ALA A 63 -12.62 -10.76 -20.47
CA ALA A 63 -13.62 -10.33 -19.49
C ALA A 63 -14.88 -9.72 -20.13
N ASN A 64 -14.83 -9.31 -21.40
CA ASN A 64 -15.93 -8.62 -22.09
C ASN A 64 -16.75 -9.55 -22.98
N ASN A 65 -16.17 -10.66 -23.45
CA ASN A 65 -16.82 -11.51 -24.44
C ASN A 65 -16.63 -13.02 -24.20
N GLU A 66 -15.92 -13.42 -23.14
CA GLU A 66 -15.67 -14.81 -22.74
C GLU A 66 -14.87 -15.65 -23.75
N ASN A 67 -14.34 -15.03 -24.80
CA ASN A 67 -13.49 -15.72 -25.76
C ASN A 67 -12.15 -16.07 -25.12
N PHE A 68 -11.58 -17.21 -25.52
CA PHE A 68 -10.27 -17.63 -25.07
C PHE A 68 -9.17 -16.65 -25.51
N LEU A 69 -8.39 -16.16 -24.55
CA LEU A 69 -7.20 -15.31 -24.79
C LEU A 69 -5.92 -16.15 -24.78
N CYS A 70 -5.64 -16.81 -23.66
CA CYS A 70 -4.41 -17.57 -23.45
C CYS A 70 -4.53 -18.59 -22.32
N THR A 71 -3.57 -19.50 -22.23
CA THR A 71 -3.40 -20.40 -21.09
C THR A 71 -2.28 -19.92 -20.20
N VAL A 72 -2.54 -19.76 -18.91
CA VAL A 72 -1.55 -19.50 -17.87
C VAL A 72 -1.23 -20.81 -17.16
N TYR A 73 0.05 -21.17 -17.05
CA TYR A 73 0.48 -22.42 -16.39
C TYR A 73 0.96 -22.12 -14.97
N VAL A 74 0.16 -22.51 -13.97
CA VAL A 74 0.44 -22.29 -12.55
C VAL A 74 1.41 -23.36 -12.04
N PRO A 75 2.65 -23.02 -11.64
CA PRO A 75 3.67 -24.00 -11.31
C PRO A 75 3.34 -24.72 -9.99
N GLU A 76 3.71 -25.99 -9.91
CA GLU A 76 3.71 -26.73 -8.64
C GLU A 76 4.80 -26.19 -7.68
N ALA A 77 4.65 -26.46 -6.38
CA ALA A 77 5.58 -25.99 -5.35
C ALA A 77 7.05 -26.42 -5.60
N ALA A 78 7.27 -27.61 -6.16
CA ALA A 78 8.61 -28.09 -6.51
C ALA A 78 9.27 -27.25 -7.61
N VAL A 79 8.48 -26.76 -8.58
CA VAL A 79 8.97 -25.88 -9.65
C VAL A 79 9.30 -24.52 -9.07
N VAL A 80 8.48 -24.00 -8.15
CA VAL A 80 8.75 -22.74 -7.45
C VAL A 80 10.08 -22.81 -6.70
N ASP A 81 10.35 -23.89 -5.98
CA ASP A 81 11.63 -24.10 -5.28
C ASP A 81 12.83 -24.08 -6.24
N ILE A 82 12.72 -24.75 -7.39
CA ILE A 82 13.76 -24.74 -8.43
C ILE A 82 14.01 -23.30 -8.95
N ILE A 83 12.95 -22.52 -9.17
CA ILE A 83 13.06 -21.13 -9.62
C ILE A 83 13.82 -20.30 -8.58
N LEU A 84 13.42 -20.40 -7.31
CA LEU A 84 14.05 -19.65 -6.22
C LEU A 84 15.52 -20.04 -6.03
N ASN A 85 15.86 -21.33 -6.14
CA ASN A 85 17.24 -21.80 -6.06
C ASN A 85 18.09 -21.31 -7.23
N LYS A 86 17.63 -21.48 -8.47
CA LYS A 86 18.37 -21.04 -9.68
C LYS A 86 18.65 -19.53 -9.65
N LEU A 87 17.67 -18.72 -9.24
CA LEU A 87 17.84 -17.27 -9.12
C LEU A 87 18.73 -16.87 -7.94
N GLY A 88 18.66 -17.61 -6.83
CA GLY A 88 19.45 -17.34 -5.63
C GLY A 88 20.90 -17.82 -5.71
N GLU A 89 21.23 -18.73 -6.63
CA GLU A 89 22.60 -19.19 -6.91
C GLU A 89 23.28 -18.38 -8.01
N THR A 90 22.50 -17.85 -8.96
CA THR A 90 23.02 -16.99 -10.01
C THR A 90 23.59 -15.73 -9.34
N LYS A 91 24.91 -15.53 -9.37
CA LYS A 91 25.52 -14.22 -9.05
C LYS A 91 24.75 -13.18 -9.85
N SER A 92 23.98 -12.35 -9.15
CA SER A 92 23.10 -11.38 -9.81
C SER A 92 23.94 -10.50 -10.70
N THR A 93 23.80 -10.67 -12.01
CA THR A 93 24.44 -9.79 -13.00
C THR A 93 23.95 -8.36 -12.81
N TRP A 94 22.72 -8.19 -12.31
CA TRP A 94 22.11 -6.91 -11.98
C TRP A 94 22.81 -6.19 -10.82
N ALA A 95 23.13 -6.88 -9.72
CA ALA A 95 23.86 -6.30 -8.59
C ALA A 95 25.27 -5.77 -8.96
N ASP A 96 25.84 -6.29 -10.06
CA ASP A 96 27.15 -5.89 -10.60
C ASP A 96 27.05 -4.82 -11.70
N VAL A 97 25.85 -4.53 -12.22
CA VAL A 97 25.65 -3.36 -13.08
C VAL A 97 25.95 -2.10 -12.27
N ALA A 98 26.79 -1.22 -12.81
CA ALA A 98 27.16 0.04 -12.15
C ALA A 98 25.90 0.82 -11.71
N PRO A 99 25.87 1.40 -10.50
CA PRO A 99 24.69 2.06 -9.96
C PRO A 99 24.11 3.18 -10.85
N THR A 100 24.98 3.94 -11.52
CA THR A 100 24.57 4.96 -12.51
C THR A 100 23.86 4.34 -13.71
N LYS A 101 24.39 3.23 -14.24
CA LYS A 101 23.77 2.48 -15.33
C LYS A 101 22.44 1.84 -14.90
N ARG A 102 22.33 1.34 -13.65
CA ARG A 102 21.05 0.85 -13.11
C ARG A 102 20.01 1.96 -13.07
N ALA A 103 20.38 3.14 -12.54
CA ALA A 103 19.51 4.30 -12.53
C ALA A 103 19.01 4.66 -13.93
N ASP A 104 19.92 4.75 -14.91
CA ASP A 104 19.54 5.05 -16.30
C ASP A 104 18.58 4.02 -16.90
N ILE A 105 18.80 2.73 -16.65
CA ILE A 105 17.95 1.65 -17.15
C ILE A 105 16.55 1.71 -16.50
N ILE A 106 16.47 1.87 -15.17
CA ILE A 106 15.19 1.97 -14.45
C ILE A 106 14.42 3.22 -14.89
N TYR A 107 15.11 4.35 -15.10
CA TYR A 107 14.49 5.57 -15.60
C TYR A 107 13.92 5.37 -17.02
N LYS A 108 14.69 4.71 -17.91
CA LYS A 108 14.26 4.34 -19.27
C LYS A 108 13.08 3.37 -19.26
N LEU A 109 13.03 2.44 -18.31
CA LEU A 109 11.90 1.52 -18.15
C LEU A 109 10.57 2.29 -18.00
N GLY A 110 10.53 3.30 -17.13
CA GLY A 110 9.34 4.16 -16.99
C GLY A 110 8.92 4.82 -18.32
N ALA A 111 9.89 5.30 -19.10
CA ALA A 111 9.63 5.91 -20.40
C ALA A 111 9.14 4.90 -21.46
N GLU A 112 9.72 3.69 -21.51
CA GLU A 112 9.31 2.63 -22.44
C GLU A 112 7.92 2.07 -22.11
N ILE A 113 7.56 1.97 -20.83
CA ILE A 113 6.20 1.63 -20.41
C ILE A 113 5.19 2.64 -20.94
N LYS A 114 5.49 3.94 -20.84
CA LYS A 114 4.63 5.00 -21.37
C LYS A 114 4.49 4.91 -22.89
N LYS A 115 5.55 4.57 -23.63
CA LYS A 115 5.47 4.36 -25.09
C LYS A 115 4.58 3.18 -25.47
N LYS A 116 4.49 2.17 -24.60
CA LYS A 116 3.71 0.94 -24.80
C LYS A 116 2.44 0.91 -23.96
N GLU A 117 1.94 2.08 -23.56
CA GLU A 117 0.75 2.20 -22.72
C GLU A 117 -0.47 1.51 -23.33
N ASN A 118 -0.61 1.53 -24.66
CA ASN A 118 -1.75 0.93 -25.36
C ASN A 118 -1.86 -0.57 -25.09
N LEU A 119 -0.75 -1.33 -25.24
CA LEU A 119 -0.73 -2.75 -24.96
C LEU A 119 -1.14 -3.05 -23.52
N LEU A 120 -0.58 -2.33 -22.55
CA LEU A 120 -0.88 -2.55 -21.13
C LEU A 120 -2.34 -2.19 -20.79
N VAL A 121 -2.85 -1.09 -21.35
CA VAL A 121 -4.25 -0.69 -21.23
C VAL A 121 -5.18 -1.75 -21.81
N GLN A 122 -4.90 -2.24 -23.01
CA GLN A 122 -5.73 -3.26 -23.66
C GLN A 122 -5.66 -4.59 -22.91
N LEU A 123 -4.50 -4.97 -22.36
CA LEU A 123 -4.37 -6.16 -21.52
C LEU A 123 -5.23 -6.05 -20.26
N GLU A 124 -5.15 -4.93 -19.55
CA GLU A 124 -5.96 -4.69 -18.35
C GLU A 124 -7.47 -4.68 -18.65
N THR A 125 -7.84 -4.13 -19.80
CA THR A 125 -9.23 -4.08 -20.28
C THR A 125 -9.74 -5.48 -20.61
N ALA A 126 -9.03 -6.22 -21.46
CA ALA A 126 -9.46 -7.52 -21.97
C ALA A 126 -9.31 -8.64 -20.92
N VAL A 127 -8.24 -8.63 -20.13
CA VAL A 127 -7.95 -9.73 -19.18
C VAL A 127 -8.65 -9.53 -17.84
N ARG A 128 -8.70 -8.29 -17.32
CA ARG A 128 -9.20 -8.01 -15.96
C ARG A 128 -10.51 -7.25 -15.91
N GLY A 129 -11.02 -6.79 -17.05
CA GLY A 129 -12.26 -6.00 -17.11
C GLY A 129 -12.10 -4.60 -16.50
N ILE A 130 -10.88 -4.05 -16.49
CA ILE A 130 -10.61 -2.72 -15.93
C ILE A 130 -10.80 -1.66 -17.02
N LEU A 131 -11.46 -0.55 -16.70
CA LEU A 131 -11.66 0.52 -17.66
C LEU A 131 -10.32 1.13 -18.08
N LYS A 132 -10.21 1.43 -19.37
CA LYS A 132 -9.06 2.13 -19.94
C LYS A 132 -8.69 3.40 -19.17
N LYS A 133 -9.68 4.20 -18.76
CA LYS A 133 -9.45 5.46 -18.03
C LYS A 133 -8.73 5.19 -16.70
N ASP A 134 -9.07 4.10 -16.02
CA ASP A 134 -8.53 3.77 -14.71
C ASP A 134 -7.07 3.30 -14.85
N THR A 135 -6.77 2.45 -15.84
CA THR A 135 -5.39 2.05 -16.13
C THR A 135 -4.54 3.20 -16.64
N LYS A 136 -5.02 3.93 -17.64
CA LYS A 136 -4.27 4.98 -18.35
C LYS A 136 -4.04 6.21 -17.49
N ASN A 137 -5.05 6.66 -16.74
CA ASN A 137 -4.96 7.92 -16.00
C ASN A 137 -4.53 7.72 -14.54
N THR A 138 -4.59 6.49 -14.01
CA THR A 138 -4.24 6.20 -12.61
C THR A 138 -3.07 5.22 -12.51
N ALA A 139 -3.24 3.97 -12.95
CA ALA A 139 -2.24 2.93 -12.68
C ALA A 139 -0.89 3.17 -13.38
N LEU A 140 -0.90 3.52 -14.67
CA LEU A 140 0.34 3.73 -15.44
C LEU A 140 1.14 4.97 -14.99
N PRO A 141 0.52 6.14 -14.72
CA PRO A 141 1.25 7.28 -14.16
C PRO A 141 1.89 6.95 -12.80
N LEU A 142 1.17 6.31 -11.89
CA LEU A 142 1.71 5.91 -10.59
C LEU A 142 2.88 4.93 -10.74
N LEU A 143 2.72 3.93 -11.61
CA LEU A 143 3.76 2.94 -11.90
C LEU A 143 5.03 3.61 -12.44
N THR A 144 4.90 4.42 -13.49
CA THR A 144 6.04 4.99 -14.21
C THR A 144 6.74 6.08 -13.40
N ASN A 145 5.99 6.96 -12.74
CA ASN A 145 6.55 8.01 -11.89
C ASN A 145 7.33 7.40 -10.72
N TYR A 146 6.80 6.36 -10.08
CA TYR A 146 7.49 5.72 -8.95
C TYR A 146 8.75 4.96 -9.36
N LEU A 147 8.75 4.27 -10.51
CA LEU A 147 9.97 3.65 -11.06
C LEU A 147 11.05 4.72 -11.33
N GLN A 148 10.67 5.83 -11.97
CA GLN A 148 11.60 6.92 -12.26
C GLN A 148 12.14 7.57 -10.99
N TYR A 149 11.29 7.80 -10.00
CA TYR A 149 11.73 8.28 -8.68
C TYR A 149 12.75 7.32 -8.05
N CYS A 150 12.43 6.01 -8.02
CA CYS A 150 13.29 4.99 -7.44
C CYS A 150 14.65 4.86 -8.14
N SER A 151 14.73 5.20 -9.42
CA SER A 151 15.97 5.11 -10.21
C SER A 151 17.13 5.86 -9.54
N SER A 152 16.84 7.04 -8.97
CA SER A 152 17.80 7.91 -8.31
C SER A 152 18.45 7.28 -7.08
N PHE A 153 17.75 6.37 -6.39
CA PHE A 153 18.26 5.71 -5.19
C PHE A 153 19.44 4.80 -5.48
N SER A 154 19.55 4.26 -6.69
CA SER A 154 20.70 3.42 -7.06
C SER A 154 22.02 4.16 -6.81
N VAL A 155 22.11 5.42 -7.27
CA VAL A 155 23.31 6.24 -7.15
C VAL A 155 23.46 6.79 -5.74
N LYS A 156 22.39 7.37 -5.17
CA LYS A 156 22.40 7.94 -3.82
C LYS A 156 22.84 6.90 -2.79
N HIS A 157 22.20 5.74 -2.79
CA HIS A 157 22.51 4.68 -1.84
C HIS A 157 23.95 4.16 -1.98
N ASN A 158 24.45 4.01 -3.20
CA ASN A 158 25.83 3.58 -3.41
C ASN A 158 26.84 4.63 -2.92
N SER A 159 26.51 5.93 -3.00
CA SER A 159 27.35 6.98 -2.40
C SER A 159 27.40 6.86 -0.89
N ASP A 160 26.25 6.61 -0.26
CA ASP A 160 26.11 6.49 1.20
C ASP A 160 26.69 5.18 1.74
N ASN A 161 26.58 4.08 0.98
CA ASN A 161 27.09 2.76 1.33
C ASN A 161 27.68 2.02 0.10
N PRO A 162 28.92 2.34 -0.31
CA PRO A 162 29.56 1.74 -1.49
C PRO A 162 29.77 0.22 -1.40
N SER A 163 29.76 -0.32 -0.18
CA SER A 163 29.96 -1.75 0.09
C SER A 163 28.67 -2.57 0.04
N TRP A 164 27.52 -1.92 -0.13
CA TRP A 164 26.23 -2.60 -0.20
C TRP A 164 26.20 -3.59 -1.37
N LYS A 165 25.74 -4.80 -1.05
CA LYS A 165 25.34 -5.80 -2.03
C LYS A 165 24.06 -6.47 -1.53
N PRO A 166 23.07 -6.69 -2.41
CA PRO A 166 21.88 -7.44 -2.05
C PRO A 166 22.27 -8.88 -1.68
N ASP A 167 21.76 -9.36 -0.55
CA ASP A 167 21.86 -10.77 -0.16
C ASP A 167 20.51 -11.43 -0.45
N GLY A 168 20.51 -12.51 -1.23
CA GLY A 168 19.30 -13.25 -1.63
C GLY A 168 18.38 -12.50 -2.61
N LEU A 169 17.10 -12.89 -2.60
CA LEU A 169 16.06 -12.45 -3.53
C LEU A 169 14.98 -11.63 -2.83
N VAL A 170 14.31 -10.78 -3.61
CA VAL A 170 13.02 -10.18 -3.24
C VAL A 170 11.92 -11.01 -3.87
N VAL A 171 10.92 -11.40 -3.09
CA VAL A 171 9.67 -11.97 -3.58
C VAL A 171 8.55 -10.95 -3.36
N GLY A 172 7.87 -10.54 -4.43
CA GLY A 172 6.65 -9.75 -4.39
C GLY A 172 5.43 -10.63 -4.63
N ILE A 173 4.42 -10.52 -3.78
CA ILE A 173 3.17 -11.31 -3.83
C ILE A 173 2.02 -10.33 -4.07
N LEU A 174 1.32 -10.52 -5.20
CA LEU A 174 0.17 -9.71 -5.60
C LEU A 174 -1.00 -10.60 -6.04
N SER A 175 -2.22 -10.18 -5.78
CA SER A 175 -3.45 -10.83 -6.27
C SER A 175 -3.96 -10.16 -7.55
N ASP A 176 -5.01 -10.73 -8.16
CA ASP A 176 -5.69 -10.13 -9.31
C ASP A 176 -6.41 -8.82 -8.97
N GLU A 177 -6.61 -8.53 -7.69
CA GLU A 177 -7.25 -7.32 -7.17
C GLU A 177 -6.29 -6.14 -7.07
N ASN A 178 -4.98 -6.40 -7.00
CA ASN A 178 -4.05 -5.30 -6.91
C ASN A 178 -4.02 -4.47 -8.20
N PRO A 179 -3.98 -3.12 -8.09
CA PRO A 179 -3.75 -2.29 -9.25
C PRO A 179 -2.36 -2.53 -9.81
N LEU A 180 -2.22 -2.39 -11.14
CA LEU A 180 -0.94 -2.61 -11.84
C LEU A 180 0.19 -1.75 -11.24
N SER A 181 -0.12 -0.56 -10.72
CA SER A 181 0.83 0.31 -10.02
C SER A 181 1.49 -0.31 -8.79
N SER A 182 0.84 -1.27 -8.12
CA SER A 182 1.40 -2.00 -6.97
C SER A 182 2.70 -2.70 -7.31
N VAL A 183 2.87 -3.13 -8.56
CA VAL A 183 4.09 -3.78 -9.04
C VAL A 183 5.30 -2.85 -8.93
N ALA A 184 5.14 -1.53 -9.13
CA ALA A 184 6.24 -0.58 -8.98
C ALA A 184 6.70 -0.43 -7.53
N HIS A 185 5.80 -0.55 -6.55
CA HIS A 185 6.16 -0.49 -5.12
C HIS A 185 7.13 -1.60 -4.72
N ILE A 186 7.14 -2.71 -5.46
CA ILE A 186 8.09 -3.81 -5.27
C ILE A 186 9.29 -3.66 -6.21
N LEU A 187 9.05 -3.56 -7.51
CA LEU A 187 10.11 -3.54 -8.53
C LEU A 187 11.04 -2.33 -8.39
N GLY A 188 10.49 -1.14 -8.17
CA GLY A 188 11.26 0.11 -8.11
C GLY A 188 12.39 0.06 -7.09
N PRO A 189 12.08 -0.06 -5.78
CA PRO A 189 13.11 -0.06 -4.75
C PRO A 189 14.00 -1.32 -4.80
N ALA A 190 13.45 -2.49 -5.13
CA ALA A 190 14.24 -3.71 -5.25
C ALA A 190 15.29 -3.64 -6.36
N LEU A 191 14.91 -3.17 -7.56
CA LEU A 191 15.84 -3.00 -8.67
C LEU A 191 16.88 -1.92 -8.38
N ALA A 192 16.48 -0.81 -7.74
CA ALA A 192 17.40 0.25 -7.35
C ALA A 192 18.46 -0.25 -6.35
N ALA A 193 18.04 -1.06 -5.38
CA ALA A 193 18.91 -1.72 -4.40
C ALA A 193 19.75 -2.88 -5.00
N GLY A 194 19.48 -3.27 -6.25
CA GLY A 194 20.25 -4.26 -7.01
C GLY A 194 19.74 -5.69 -6.90
N TYR A 195 18.57 -5.94 -6.30
CA TYR A 195 18.02 -7.29 -6.15
C TYR A 195 17.57 -7.91 -7.47
N ASN A 196 17.68 -9.23 -7.55
CA ASN A 196 16.82 -10.02 -8.42
C ASN A 196 15.44 -10.14 -7.75
N VAL A 197 14.37 -10.06 -8.54
CA VAL A 197 12.99 -10.02 -8.08
C VAL A 197 12.19 -11.16 -8.67
N VAL A 198 11.44 -11.85 -7.81
CA VAL A 198 10.39 -12.79 -8.19
C VAL A 198 9.05 -12.15 -7.88
N LEU A 199 8.20 -12.00 -8.88
CA LEU A 199 6.81 -11.56 -8.70
C LEU A 199 5.92 -12.80 -8.78
N GLN A 200 5.33 -13.20 -7.66
CA GLN A 200 4.19 -14.11 -7.68
C GLN A 200 2.92 -13.27 -7.81
N THR A 201 2.12 -13.54 -8.83
CA THR A 201 0.89 -12.78 -9.09
C THR A 201 -0.31 -13.70 -9.26
N GLY A 202 -1.51 -13.18 -9.03
CA GLY A 202 -2.74 -13.79 -9.52
C GLY A 202 -2.69 -14.09 -11.04
N PRO A 203 -3.44 -15.09 -11.52
CA PRO A 203 -3.34 -15.54 -12.90
C PRO A 203 -3.73 -14.47 -13.93
N LEU A 204 -4.69 -13.59 -13.65
CA LEU A 204 -5.09 -12.53 -14.57
C LEU A 204 -4.02 -11.44 -14.63
N LEU A 205 -3.54 -10.96 -13.49
CA LEU A 205 -2.48 -9.95 -13.40
C LEU A 205 -1.16 -10.46 -14.01
N SER A 206 -0.93 -11.79 -13.98
CA SER A 206 0.28 -12.41 -14.54
C SER A 206 0.45 -12.14 -16.04
N VAL A 207 -0.65 -11.99 -16.79
CA VAL A 207 -0.63 -11.70 -18.22
C VAL A 207 -0.08 -10.29 -18.45
N THR A 208 -0.59 -9.29 -17.72
CA THR A 208 -0.11 -7.90 -17.79
C THR A 208 1.33 -7.77 -17.29
N VAL A 209 1.69 -8.46 -16.20
CA VAL A 209 3.05 -8.44 -15.65
C VAL A 209 4.05 -9.10 -16.59
N THR A 210 3.65 -10.11 -17.36
CA THR A 210 4.51 -10.68 -18.42
C THR A 210 4.88 -9.63 -19.46
N ALA A 211 3.94 -8.80 -19.90
CA ALA A 211 4.22 -7.70 -20.83
C ALA A 211 5.17 -6.67 -20.20
N LEU A 212 4.99 -6.34 -18.91
CA LEU A 212 5.90 -5.45 -18.19
C LEU A 212 7.33 -6.01 -18.15
N ILE A 213 7.50 -7.32 -17.93
CA ILE A 213 8.81 -7.99 -17.94
C ILE A 213 9.45 -7.95 -19.34
N ASP A 214 8.67 -8.18 -20.42
CA ASP A 214 9.18 -8.05 -21.78
C ASP A 214 9.71 -6.63 -22.05
N ILE A 215 9.02 -5.60 -21.54
CA ILE A 215 9.44 -4.20 -21.65
C ILE A 215 10.73 -3.96 -20.84
N ALA A 216 10.80 -4.49 -19.61
CA ALA A 216 11.99 -4.45 -18.77
C ALA A 216 13.23 -5.00 -19.48
N VAL A 217 13.14 -6.18 -20.08
CA VAL A 217 14.25 -6.79 -20.83
C VAL A 217 14.68 -5.91 -22.00
N GLN A 218 13.74 -5.33 -22.75
CA GLN A 218 14.04 -4.44 -23.88
C GLN A 218 14.76 -3.15 -23.46
N THR A 219 14.58 -2.70 -22.21
CA THR A 219 15.27 -1.51 -21.69
C THR A 219 16.71 -1.77 -21.24
N GLY A 220 17.14 -3.04 -21.24
CA GLY A 220 18.48 -3.47 -20.87
C GLY A 220 18.59 -4.08 -19.46
N ILE A 221 17.46 -4.33 -18.78
CA ILE A 221 17.47 -5.17 -17.57
C ILE A 221 17.85 -6.59 -18.01
N PRO A 222 18.89 -7.21 -17.41
CA PRO A 222 19.32 -8.55 -17.80
C PRO A 222 18.19 -9.58 -17.65
N GLU A 223 18.08 -10.49 -18.61
CA GLU A 223 17.12 -11.58 -18.54
C GLU A 223 17.31 -12.40 -17.26
N GLY A 224 16.20 -12.66 -16.56
CA GLY A 224 16.20 -13.35 -15.27
C GLY A 224 16.41 -12.47 -14.04
N THR A 225 16.66 -11.16 -14.19
CA THR A 225 16.61 -10.22 -13.05
C THR A 225 15.21 -10.14 -12.47
N ILE A 226 14.18 -10.16 -13.32
CA ILE A 226 12.77 -10.20 -12.94
C ILE A 226 12.19 -11.52 -13.45
N LYS A 227 11.61 -12.32 -12.56
CA LYS A 227 10.87 -13.54 -12.89
C LYS A 227 9.43 -13.47 -12.38
N LEU A 228 8.53 -14.14 -13.09
CA LEU A 228 7.11 -14.24 -12.78
C LEU A 228 6.78 -15.66 -12.33
N ILE A 229 6.01 -15.79 -11.27
CA ILE A 229 5.35 -17.02 -10.84
C ILE A 229 3.84 -16.77 -10.94
N PRO A 230 3.17 -17.23 -12.00
CA PRO A 230 1.74 -16.99 -12.16
C PRO A 230 0.91 -17.91 -11.25
N GLY A 231 -0.23 -17.41 -10.78
CA GLY A 231 -1.18 -18.16 -9.96
C GLY A 231 -0.86 -18.12 -8.48
N ASN A 232 -1.83 -18.56 -7.67
CA ASN A 232 -1.78 -18.48 -6.21
C ASN A 232 -0.99 -19.66 -5.64
N VAL A 233 0.27 -19.41 -5.27
CA VAL A 233 1.14 -20.38 -4.60
C VAL A 233 1.05 -20.15 -3.10
N LYS A 234 1.00 -21.21 -2.28
CA LYS A 234 1.05 -21.08 -0.82
C LYS A 234 2.27 -20.28 -0.38
N HIS A 235 2.09 -19.24 0.43
CA HIS A 235 3.18 -18.30 0.73
C HIS A 235 4.29 -18.89 1.62
N ASP A 236 4.02 -19.99 2.34
CA ASP A 236 4.97 -20.69 3.23
C ASP A 236 6.33 -20.97 2.59
N ILE A 237 6.34 -21.29 1.30
CA ILE A 237 7.58 -21.54 0.56
C ILE A 237 8.46 -20.29 0.54
N PHE A 238 7.90 -19.10 0.31
CA PHE A 238 8.68 -17.85 0.24
C PHE A 238 9.20 -17.44 1.63
N PHE A 239 8.40 -17.68 2.67
CA PHE A 239 8.77 -17.41 4.05
C PHE A 239 9.96 -18.25 4.51
N THR A 240 9.97 -19.54 4.16
CA THR A 240 10.98 -20.49 4.65
C THR A 240 12.20 -20.64 3.74
N HIS A 241 12.10 -20.28 2.46
CA HIS A 241 13.17 -20.57 1.48
C HIS A 241 14.49 -19.82 1.73
N PRO A 242 15.64 -20.48 1.89
CA PRO A 242 16.88 -19.84 2.37
C PRO A 242 17.43 -18.72 1.47
N LYS A 243 17.11 -18.73 0.17
CA LYS A 243 17.55 -17.70 -0.79
C LYS A 243 16.69 -16.43 -0.82
N VAL A 244 15.54 -16.41 -0.16
CA VAL A 244 14.64 -15.24 -0.15
C VAL A 244 14.95 -14.38 1.06
N SER A 245 15.19 -13.09 0.85
CA SER A 245 15.59 -12.15 1.91
C SER A 245 14.52 -11.13 2.25
N VAL A 246 13.71 -10.75 1.26
CA VAL A 246 12.59 -9.84 1.43
C VAL A 246 11.35 -10.48 0.82
N VAL A 247 10.25 -10.49 1.56
CA VAL A 247 8.93 -10.86 1.04
C VAL A 247 8.04 -9.64 1.17
N ALA A 248 7.52 -9.14 0.05
CA ALA A 248 6.60 -8.01 -0.01
C ALA A 248 5.21 -8.52 -0.42
N ILE A 249 4.23 -8.38 0.46
CA ILE A 249 2.88 -8.95 0.31
C ILE A 249 1.86 -7.84 0.22
N PHE A 250 1.15 -7.79 -0.91
CA PHE A 250 0.07 -6.84 -1.19
C PHE A 250 -1.32 -7.50 -1.04
N ASP A 251 -1.45 -8.44 -0.11
CA ASP A 251 -2.63 -9.26 0.13
C ASP A 251 -2.84 -9.48 1.64
N ASP A 252 -3.97 -10.06 2.05
CA ASP A 252 -4.30 -10.32 3.45
C ASP A 252 -3.45 -11.46 4.03
N LEU A 253 -2.39 -11.09 4.76
CA LEU A 253 -1.53 -12.01 5.48
C LEU A 253 -2.26 -12.79 6.59
N TYR A 254 -3.35 -12.27 7.14
CA TYR A 254 -4.02 -12.88 8.30
C TYR A 254 -5.05 -13.94 7.88
N LYS A 255 -5.50 -13.92 6.63
CA LYS A 255 -6.50 -14.85 6.09
C LYS A 255 -6.14 -16.32 6.25
N GLU A 256 -4.87 -16.67 6.11
CA GLU A 256 -4.41 -18.06 6.21
C GLU A 256 -3.73 -18.39 7.54
N ASN A 257 -3.90 -17.53 8.57
CA ASN A 257 -3.25 -17.68 9.88
C ASN A 257 -1.73 -17.94 9.73
N TYR A 258 -1.04 -17.14 8.92
CA TYR A 258 0.42 -17.19 8.79
C TYR A 258 1.09 -16.74 10.11
N LEU A 259 1.02 -17.58 11.15
CA LEU A 259 1.65 -17.42 12.47
C LEU A 259 3.18 -17.36 12.38
N VAL A 260 3.73 -17.75 11.22
CA VAL A 260 5.17 -17.83 10.92
C VAL A 260 5.83 -16.45 10.85
N ALA A 261 5.08 -15.38 10.57
CA ALA A 261 5.61 -14.04 10.34
C ALA A 261 6.48 -13.51 11.51
N ASN A 262 6.17 -13.91 12.75
CA ASN A 262 6.87 -13.43 13.94
C ASN A 262 8.27 -14.03 14.16
N ASN A 263 8.65 -15.09 13.44
CA ASN A 263 9.93 -15.81 13.60
C ASN A 263 10.75 -15.88 12.31
N LEU A 264 10.54 -14.95 11.37
CA LEU A 264 11.29 -14.94 10.12
C LEU A 264 12.64 -14.27 10.30
N ASN A 265 13.71 -14.97 9.89
CA ASN A 265 15.06 -14.37 9.70
C ASN A 265 15.12 -13.45 8.46
N LYS A 266 13.97 -12.88 8.07
CA LYS A 266 13.75 -12.20 6.79
C LYS A 266 12.92 -10.95 6.98
N LYS A 267 13.02 -10.03 6.03
CA LYS A 267 12.21 -8.83 6.03
C LYS A 267 10.86 -9.15 5.39
N LEU A 268 9.78 -8.94 6.14
CA LEU A 268 8.41 -9.04 5.65
C LEU A 268 7.83 -7.64 5.54
N LEU A 269 7.44 -7.24 4.32
CA LEU A 269 6.75 -6.00 4.03
C LEU A 269 5.30 -6.35 3.73
N HIS A 270 4.38 -5.94 4.59
CA HIS A 270 2.95 -6.23 4.40
C HIS A 270 2.19 -4.94 4.09
N PHE A 271 1.33 -4.97 3.07
CA PHE A 271 0.43 -3.89 2.66
C PHE A 271 -0.93 -4.47 2.28
N TYR A 272 -1.99 -4.10 2.98
CA TYR A 272 -3.33 -4.61 2.70
C TYR A 272 -4.41 -3.67 3.24
N SER A 273 -5.56 -3.66 2.56
CA SER A 273 -6.77 -3.00 3.03
C SER A 273 -7.96 -3.50 2.23
N SER A 274 -9.08 -3.75 2.89
CA SER A 274 -10.36 -4.11 2.28
C SER A 274 -11.25 -2.89 2.00
N GLY A 275 -10.81 -1.71 2.45
CA GLY A 275 -11.46 -0.44 2.22
C GLY A 275 -11.11 0.56 3.30
N ILE A 276 -11.46 1.82 3.06
CA ILE A 276 -11.12 2.91 3.97
C ILE A 276 -12.32 3.81 4.29
N PRO A 277 -12.30 4.52 5.43
CA PRO A 277 -13.33 5.47 5.77
C PRO A 277 -13.20 6.79 5.01
N MET A 278 -14.36 7.39 4.72
CA MET A 278 -14.51 8.79 4.30
C MET A 278 -15.36 9.52 5.35
N ILE A 279 -14.91 10.69 5.80
CA ILE A 279 -15.63 11.54 6.75
C ILE A 279 -16.07 12.81 6.02
N VAL A 280 -17.36 13.13 6.08
CA VAL A 280 -17.99 14.27 5.40
C VAL A 280 -18.61 15.20 6.44
N PHE A 281 -18.09 16.42 6.55
CA PHE A 281 -18.62 17.45 7.44
C PHE A 281 -19.66 18.33 6.75
N ASP A 282 -20.48 19.01 7.55
CA ASP A 282 -21.56 19.89 7.08
C ASP A 282 -21.09 21.09 6.26
N ASN A 283 -19.83 21.48 6.43
CA ASN A 283 -19.22 22.65 5.81
C ASN A 283 -18.33 22.32 4.61
N CYS A 284 -18.42 21.12 4.03
CA CYS A 284 -17.65 20.75 2.84
C CYS A 284 -18.42 20.99 1.54
N ASP A 285 -17.71 20.96 0.40
CA ASP A 285 -18.36 20.82 -0.91
C ASP A 285 -18.92 19.40 -1.07
N LEU A 286 -20.24 19.27 -0.88
CA LEU A 286 -20.95 18.00 -0.98
C LEU A 286 -20.90 17.42 -2.42
N ASP A 287 -20.89 18.27 -3.45
CA ASP A 287 -20.91 17.79 -4.84
C ASP A 287 -19.58 17.17 -5.24
N SER A 288 -18.47 17.83 -4.87
CA SER A 288 -17.12 17.26 -5.03
C SER A 288 -16.92 15.99 -4.20
N ALA A 289 -17.42 15.97 -2.96
CA ALA A 289 -17.37 14.79 -2.11
C ALA A 289 -18.15 13.62 -2.72
N CYS A 290 -19.38 13.82 -3.19
CA CYS A 290 -20.16 12.80 -3.90
C CYS A 290 -19.45 12.29 -5.15
N GLN A 291 -18.85 13.17 -5.96
CA GLN A 291 -18.09 12.76 -7.14
C GLN A 291 -16.86 11.92 -6.77
N SER A 292 -16.18 12.28 -5.68
CA SER A 292 -15.06 11.49 -5.16
C SER A 292 -15.51 10.10 -4.70
N VAL A 293 -16.69 9.97 -4.09
CA VAL A 293 -17.26 8.66 -3.71
C VAL A 293 -17.41 7.77 -4.94
N ILE A 294 -18.00 8.28 -6.03
CA ILE A 294 -18.16 7.50 -7.26
C ILE A 294 -16.83 6.93 -7.73
N ASN A 295 -15.82 7.80 -7.85
CA ASN A 295 -14.51 7.44 -8.39
C ASN A 295 -13.75 6.48 -7.46
N SER A 296 -13.86 6.67 -6.14
CA SER A 296 -13.09 5.91 -5.15
C SER A 296 -13.75 4.60 -4.72
N ALA A 297 -15.08 4.49 -4.73
CA ALA A 297 -15.76 3.26 -4.35
C ALA A 297 -15.75 2.21 -5.47
N TRP A 298 -15.94 2.66 -6.72
CA TRP A 298 -16.18 1.80 -7.88
C TRP A 298 -15.20 1.97 -9.05
N GLY A 299 -14.38 3.02 -9.05
CA GLY A 299 -13.27 3.12 -10.00
C GLY A 299 -12.32 1.95 -9.83
N TYR A 300 -11.70 1.49 -10.93
CA TYR A 300 -10.84 0.31 -10.94
C TYR A 300 -11.56 -0.94 -10.37
N LYS A 301 -12.86 -1.11 -10.70
CA LYS A 301 -13.77 -2.16 -10.15
C LYS A 301 -13.93 -2.15 -8.63
N GLY A 302 -13.50 -1.08 -7.94
CA GLY A 302 -13.41 -1.05 -6.49
C GLY A 302 -12.37 -2.03 -5.92
N MET A 303 -11.40 -2.47 -6.72
CA MET A 303 -10.39 -3.45 -6.29
C MET A 303 -9.17 -2.79 -5.62
N VAL A 304 -9.08 -1.45 -5.62
CA VAL A 304 -7.94 -0.75 -5.02
C VAL A 304 -7.98 -0.79 -3.49
N PRO A 305 -6.84 -0.96 -2.79
CA PRO A 305 -6.79 -1.07 -1.32
C PRO A 305 -7.37 0.16 -0.58
N TRP A 306 -7.34 1.33 -1.21
CA TRP A 306 -7.89 2.56 -0.68
C TRP A 306 -9.31 2.85 -1.19
N SER A 307 -10.05 1.85 -1.68
CA SER A 307 -11.45 2.08 -2.09
C SER A 307 -12.30 2.52 -0.89
N VAL A 308 -13.19 3.49 -1.10
CA VAL A 308 -14.14 3.89 -0.05
C VAL A 308 -15.16 2.79 0.17
N ARG A 309 -15.40 2.47 1.44
CA ARG A 309 -16.44 1.51 1.87
C ARG A 309 -17.37 2.10 2.90
N ASN A 310 -16.82 2.82 3.88
CA ASN A 310 -17.59 3.40 4.97
C ASN A 310 -17.55 4.92 4.87
N ILE A 311 -18.71 5.55 4.72
CA ILE A 311 -18.85 7.00 4.66
C ILE A 311 -19.59 7.47 5.89
N PHE A 312 -18.89 8.23 6.72
CA PHE A 312 -19.43 8.87 7.90
C PHE A 312 -19.79 10.31 7.55
N ILE A 313 -21.05 10.69 7.69
CA ILE A 313 -21.57 12.00 7.26
C ILE A 313 -22.18 12.70 8.47
N GLN A 314 -21.93 14.00 8.61
CA GLN A 314 -22.48 14.76 9.73
C GLN A 314 -24.01 14.87 9.63
N GLU A 315 -24.71 14.66 10.76
CA GLU A 315 -26.18 14.54 10.85
C GLU A 315 -26.93 15.64 10.06
N ASN A 316 -26.46 16.90 10.14
CA ASN A 316 -27.09 18.06 9.49
C ASN A 316 -27.13 17.97 7.95
N VAL A 317 -26.19 17.26 7.32
CA VAL A 317 -26.09 17.14 5.85
C VAL A 317 -26.32 15.70 5.38
N PHE A 318 -26.64 14.77 6.27
CA PHE A 318 -26.80 13.35 5.95
C PHE A 318 -27.84 13.11 4.84
N GLU A 319 -29.04 13.69 4.96
CA GLU A 319 -30.11 13.53 3.97
C GLU A 319 -29.73 14.16 2.63
N SER A 320 -29.23 15.40 2.65
CA SER A 320 -28.81 16.12 1.43
C SER A 320 -27.69 15.40 0.68
N PHE A 321 -26.68 14.90 1.40
CA PHE A 321 -25.58 14.15 0.81
C PHE A 321 -26.05 12.81 0.25
N THR A 322 -26.86 12.07 1.01
CA THR A 322 -27.43 10.80 0.56
C THR A 322 -28.23 10.97 -0.73
N GLU A 323 -29.07 12.00 -0.82
CA GLU A 323 -29.88 12.23 -2.02
C GLU A 323 -29.03 12.62 -3.25
N LYS A 324 -28.05 13.51 -3.07
CA LYS A 324 -27.08 13.86 -4.12
C LYS A 324 -26.31 12.63 -4.60
N LEU A 325 -25.87 11.77 -3.68
CA LEU A 325 -25.15 10.54 -4.01
C LEU A 325 -26.05 9.55 -4.74
N LYS A 326 -27.30 9.34 -4.29
CA LYS A 326 -28.30 8.51 -5.00
C LYS A 326 -28.51 9.00 -6.42
N GLN A 327 -28.68 10.30 -6.62
CA GLN A 327 -28.84 10.90 -7.94
C GLN A 327 -27.62 10.62 -8.83
N ARG A 328 -26.40 10.76 -8.28
CA ARG A 328 -25.17 10.52 -9.03
C ARG A 328 -24.97 9.05 -9.38
N VAL A 329 -25.24 8.14 -8.44
CA VAL A 329 -25.26 6.69 -8.69
C VAL A 329 -26.32 6.34 -9.73
N GLY A 330 -27.48 6.99 -9.69
CA GLY A 330 -28.58 6.87 -10.65
C GLY A 330 -28.21 7.19 -12.11
N GLN A 331 -27.13 7.95 -12.31
CA GLN A 331 -26.65 8.37 -13.63
C GLN A 331 -25.52 7.50 -14.17
N LEU A 332 -24.99 6.56 -13.38
CA LEU A 332 -23.84 5.76 -13.78
C LEU A 332 -24.21 4.80 -14.91
N ARG A 333 -23.37 4.77 -15.94
CA ARG A 333 -23.44 3.77 -17.00
C ARG A 333 -22.59 2.57 -16.60
N ILE A 334 -23.25 1.44 -16.38
CA ILE A 334 -22.59 0.18 -16.04
C ILE A 334 -22.52 -0.68 -17.30
N GLY A 335 -21.33 -1.20 -17.61
CA GLY A 335 -21.15 -2.00 -18.81
C GLY A 335 -19.83 -2.73 -18.85
N LYS A 336 -19.42 -3.13 -20.05
CA LYS A 336 -18.16 -3.83 -20.30
C LYS A 336 -16.99 -2.86 -20.31
N SER A 337 -15.78 -3.36 -20.05
CA SER A 337 -14.60 -2.52 -19.92
C SER A 337 -14.11 -1.94 -21.25
N ASP A 338 -14.47 -2.59 -22.36
CA ASP A 338 -14.15 -2.16 -23.71
C ASP A 338 -15.14 -1.12 -24.26
N GLU A 339 -16.24 -0.83 -23.57
CA GLU A 339 -17.22 0.16 -24.00
C GLU A 339 -16.80 1.58 -23.57
N LYS A 340 -16.76 2.53 -24.51
CA LYS A 340 -16.25 3.89 -24.23
C LYS A 340 -17.08 4.74 -23.30
N ASN A 341 -18.38 4.49 -23.20
CA ASN A 341 -19.31 5.31 -22.44
C ASN A 341 -19.66 4.70 -21.08
N VAL A 342 -18.82 3.80 -20.56
CA VAL A 342 -19.02 3.13 -19.28
C VAL A 342 -18.29 3.87 -18.16
N ASP A 343 -19.02 4.12 -17.09
CA ASP A 343 -18.51 4.76 -15.89
C ASP A 343 -17.90 3.74 -14.93
N VAL A 344 -18.54 2.57 -14.82
CA VAL A 344 -18.18 1.49 -13.89
C VAL A 344 -18.38 0.14 -14.57
N THR A 345 -17.45 -0.79 -14.42
CA THR A 345 -17.60 -2.15 -14.94
C THR A 345 -18.27 -3.06 -13.93
N TYR A 346 -18.96 -4.10 -14.43
CA TYR A 346 -19.53 -5.11 -13.56
C TYR A 346 -18.43 -5.84 -12.76
N PRO A 347 -18.63 -6.07 -11.46
CA PRO A 347 -17.86 -7.05 -10.71
C PRO A 347 -18.02 -8.44 -11.29
N ASP A 348 -17.12 -9.34 -10.92
CA ASP A 348 -17.21 -10.74 -11.34
C ASP A 348 -18.47 -11.39 -10.74
N LYS A 349 -18.99 -12.44 -11.39
CA LYS A 349 -20.25 -13.08 -10.99
C LYS A 349 -20.29 -13.49 -9.52
N SER A 350 -19.19 -14.05 -9.00
CA SER A 350 -19.08 -14.45 -7.60
C SER A 350 -19.11 -13.26 -6.62
N VAL A 351 -18.67 -12.08 -7.07
CA VAL A 351 -18.77 -10.85 -6.29
C VAL A 351 -20.18 -10.29 -6.35
N LEU A 352 -20.84 -10.32 -7.52
CA LEU A 352 -22.25 -9.94 -7.65
C LEU A 352 -23.17 -10.77 -6.74
N GLU A 353 -22.94 -12.09 -6.64
CA GLU A 353 -23.66 -12.96 -5.71
C GLU A 353 -23.47 -12.52 -4.25
N LYS A 354 -22.23 -12.23 -3.83
CA LYS A 354 -21.96 -11.68 -2.48
C LYS A 354 -22.61 -10.34 -2.23
N ILE A 355 -22.66 -9.46 -3.24
CA ILE A 355 -23.34 -8.16 -3.14
C ILE A 355 -24.84 -8.36 -2.91
N ALA A 356 -25.46 -9.29 -3.65
CA ALA A 356 -26.87 -9.63 -3.48
C ALA A 356 -27.15 -10.17 -2.07
N ASP A 357 -26.34 -11.13 -1.60
CA ASP A 357 -26.46 -11.71 -0.26
C ASP A 357 -26.33 -10.63 0.82
N LEU A 358 -25.37 -9.71 0.68
CA LEU A 358 -25.16 -8.63 1.63
C LEU A 358 -26.34 -7.65 1.64
N ALA A 359 -26.88 -7.32 0.46
CA ALA A 359 -28.04 -6.45 0.34
C ALA A 359 -29.29 -7.08 0.97
N GLU A 360 -29.52 -8.38 0.79
CA GLU A 360 -30.62 -9.08 1.45
C GLU A 360 -30.45 -9.14 2.97
N LYS A 361 -29.25 -9.45 3.47
CA LYS A 361 -28.94 -9.43 4.90
C LYS A 361 -29.18 -8.04 5.50
N ALA A 362 -28.76 -6.98 4.81
CA ALA A 362 -28.98 -5.60 5.23
C ALA A 362 -30.47 -5.26 5.35
N ARG A 363 -31.30 -5.63 4.37
CA ARG A 363 -32.77 -5.44 4.43
C ARG A 363 -33.39 -6.17 5.61
N ASN A 364 -32.95 -7.40 5.88
CA ASN A 364 -33.44 -8.20 7.01
C ASN A 364 -33.07 -7.59 8.36
N GLU A 365 -31.93 -6.88 8.45
CA GLU A 365 -31.51 -6.11 9.62
C GLU A 365 -32.15 -4.71 9.70
N GLY A 366 -33.05 -4.36 8.78
CA GLY A 366 -33.75 -3.07 8.75
C GLY A 366 -32.90 -1.90 8.24
N VAL A 367 -31.79 -2.18 7.56
CA VAL A 367 -30.96 -1.17 6.89
C VAL A 367 -31.60 -0.82 5.54
N GLU A 368 -31.69 0.47 5.22
CA GLU A 368 -32.17 0.90 3.91
C GLU A 368 -31.13 0.52 2.83
N VAL A 369 -31.59 -0.09 1.75
CA VAL A 369 -30.74 -0.48 0.63
C VAL A 369 -31.18 0.27 -0.61
N TYR A 370 -30.27 1.06 -1.18
CA TYR A 370 -30.47 1.70 -2.47
C TYR A 370 -29.69 0.98 -3.56
N GLN A 371 -30.39 0.69 -4.65
CA GLN A 371 -29.90 0.01 -5.84
C GLN A 371 -30.30 0.81 -7.09
N LEU A 372 -29.43 0.83 -8.09
CA LEU A 372 -29.73 1.48 -9.36
C LEU A 372 -31.01 0.87 -9.97
N ASN A 373 -31.96 1.71 -10.37
CA ASN A 373 -33.26 1.29 -10.91
C ASN A 373 -34.10 0.37 -10.00
N GLY A 374 -33.82 0.31 -8.69
CA GLY A 374 -34.59 -0.48 -7.72
C GLY A 374 -34.31 -1.99 -7.73
N ASP A 375 -33.91 -2.55 -8.88
CA ASP A 375 -33.68 -3.99 -9.07
C ASP A 375 -32.24 -4.35 -9.47
N SER A 376 -31.34 -3.38 -9.67
CA SER A 376 -29.95 -3.69 -10.03
C SER A 376 -29.18 -4.27 -8.86
N VAL A 377 -28.43 -5.35 -9.09
CA VAL A 377 -27.54 -5.93 -8.08
C VAL A 377 -26.38 -5.00 -7.72
N PHE A 378 -26.06 -4.01 -8.56
CA PHE A 378 -24.89 -3.13 -8.40
C PHE A 378 -25.06 -1.80 -9.16
N PRO A 379 -24.47 -0.67 -8.69
CA PRO A 379 -23.94 -0.41 -7.35
C PRO A 379 -24.98 -0.47 -6.23
N VAL A 380 -24.50 -0.68 -5.00
CA VAL A 380 -25.35 -0.75 -3.80
C VAL A 380 -24.86 0.26 -2.77
N LEU A 381 -25.81 1.01 -2.22
CA LEU A 381 -25.62 1.82 -1.02
C LEU A 381 -26.42 1.21 0.14
N LEU A 382 -25.76 1.02 1.28
CA LEU A 382 -26.41 0.69 2.55
C LEU A 382 -26.54 1.98 3.35
N ILE A 383 -27.76 2.38 3.67
CA ILE A 383 -28.05 3.72 4.19
C ILE A 383 -28.57 3.60 5.62
N GLY A 384 -27.86 4.25 6.53
CA GLY A 384 -28.17 4.22 7.95
C GLY A 384 -27.79 2.90 8.63
N GLY A 385 -28.38 2.66 9.79
CA GLY A 385 -28.08 1.52 10.66
C GLY A 385 -27.32 1.91 11.92
N ASN A 386 -27.52 1.16 13.00
CA ASN A 386 -26.76 1.34 14.23
C ASN A 386 -25.42 0.59 14.09
N VAL A 387 -24.33 1.32 13.85
CA VAL A 387 -22.99 0.74 13.65
C VAL A 387 -22.59 -0.17 14.81
N PHE A 388 -23.10 0.03 16.03
CA PHE A 388 -22.77 -0.83 17.17
C PHE A 388 -23.53 -2.16 17.21
N HIS A 389 -24.66 -2.29 16.50
CA HIS A 389 -25.53 -3.48 16.55
C HIS A 389 -25.68 -4.20 15.22
N ASN A 390 -25.38 -3.55 14.09
CA ASN A 390 -25.57 -4.12 12.76
C ASN A 390 -24.30 -4.83 12.30
N ASN A 391 -24.30 -6.16 12.40
CA ASN A 391 -23.16 -6.99 12.03
C ASN A 391 -22.83 -6.87 10.54
N VAL A 392 -23.81 -6.60 9.67
CA VAL A 392 -23.59 -6.34 8.22
C VAL A 392 -22.66 -5.16 7.98
N ILE A 393 -22.76 -4.13 8.82
CA ILE A 393 -21.97 -2.90 8.70
C ILE A 393 -20.59 -3.07 9.36
N GLN A 394 -20.47 -3.99 10.33
CA GLN A 394 -19.21 -4.28 11.03
C GLN A 394 -18.38 -5.39 10.41
N GLU A 395 -18.98 -6.33 9.68
CA GLU A 395 -18.24 -7.38 8.99
C GLU A 395 -17.26 -6.71 8.02
N ASP A 396 -15.97 -7.03 8.16
CA ASP A 396 -14.98 -6.72 7.14
C ASP A 396 -15.38 -7.54 5.90
N VAL A 397 -16.31 -7.01 5.09
CA VAL A 397 -16.72 -7.63 3.83
C VAL A 397 -15.61 -7.37 2.84
N ILE A 398 -14.59 -8.22 2.91
CA ILE A 398 -13.38 -8.13 2.11
C ILE A 398 -13.76 -8.12 0.62
N ASN A 399 -13.35 -7.05 -0.07
CA ASN A 399 -13.39 -6.89 -1.52
C ASN A 399 -14.79 -6.92 -2.16
N VAL A 400 -15.83 -6.55 -1.40
CA VAL A 400 -17.17 -6.37 -1.95
C VAL A 400 -17.43 -4.85 -2.14
N PRO A 401 -17.68 -4.37 -3.37
CA PRO A 401 -17.78 -2.94 -3.68
C PRO A 401 -19.15 -2.34 -3.30
N VAL A 402 -19.50 -2.47 -2.02
CA VAL A 402 -20.70 -1.90 -1.39
C VAL A 402 -20.28 -0.73 -0.51
N VAL A 403 -21.07 0.33 -0.52
CA VAL A 403 -20.80 1.56 0.25
C VAL A 403 -21.84 1.74 1.35
N THR A 404 -21.38 1.94 2.58
CA THR A 404 -22.23 2.21 3.73
C THR A 404 -22.22 3.69 4.08
N LEU A 405 -23.39 4.28 4.30
CA LEU A 405 -23.57 5.66 4.75
C LEU A 405 -24.06 5.65 6.20
N THR A 406 -23.32 6.30 7.09
CA THR A 406 -23.65 6.39 8.52
C THR A 406 -23.57 7.84 9.00
N ALA A 407 -24.55 8.27 9.79
CA ALA A 407 -24.54 9.59 10.40
C ALA A 407 -23.63 9.66 11.64
N PHE A 408 -22.99 10.82 11.87
CA PHE A 408 -22.34 11.15 13.14
C PHE A 408 -22.72 12.57 13.58
N ARG A 409 -22.57 12.87 14.87
CA ARG A 409 -22.91 14.17 15.46
C ARG A 409 -21.71 15.01 15.82
N THR A 410 -20.66 14.37 16.32
CA THR A 410 -19.47 15.06 16.85
C THR A 410 -18.18 14.61 16.19
N ILE A 411 -17.17 15.47 16.24
CA ILE A 411 -15.82 15.15 15.75
C ILE A 411 -15.28 13.87 16.39
N ASN A 412 -15.45 13.74 17.72
CA ASN A 412 -14.96 12.58 18.45
C ASN A 412 -15.69 11.28 18.04
N GLU A 413 -16.98 11.37 17.71
CA GLU A 413 -17.74 10.24 17.19
C GLU A 413 -17.26 9.84 15.79
N ALA A 414 -17.06 10.80 14.88
CA ALA A 414 -16.50 10.52 13.55
C ALA A 414 -15.13 9.82 13.63
N VAL A 415 -14.27 10.29 14.52
CA VAL A 415 -12.95 9.68 14.80
C VAL A 415 -13.11 8.28 15.37
N ALA A 416 -14.01 8.08 16.34
CA ALA A 416 -14.24 6.78 16.95
C ALA A 416 -14.74 5.75 15.93
N LEU A 417 -15.72 6.12 15.11
CA LEU A 417 -16.26 5.29 14.03
C LEU A 417 -15.18 4.95 13.00
N SER A 418 -14.42 5.95 12.55
CA SER A 418 -13.36 5.75 11.55
C SER A 418 -12.20 4.89 12.06
N ASN A 419 -11.90 4.95 13.36
CA ASN A 419 -10.88 4.12 13.98
C ASN A 419 -11.37 2.72 14.37
N ASN A 420 -12.69 2.48 14.37
CA ASN A 420 -13.32 1.21 14.73
C ASN A 420 -13.26 0.18 13.57
N THR A 421 -12.05 -0.07 13.10
CA THR A 421 -11.72 -1.12 12.13
C THR A 421 -10.39 -1.75 12.53
N ARG A 422 -10.19 -3.01 12.14
CA ARG A 422 -8.90 -3.70 12.30
C ARG A 422 -7.83 -3.13 11.38
N GLN A 423 -8.24 -2.45 10.31
CA GLN A 423 -7.35 -1.87 9.31
C GLN A 423 -6.99 -0.42 9.64
N GLY A 424 -5.92 0.06 8.99
CA GLY A 424 -5.32 1.36 9.27
C GLY A 424 -4.50 1.87 8.10
N LEU A 425 -4.99 1.71 6.87
CA LEU A 425 -4.28 2.17 5.67
C LEU A 425 -4.44 3.67 5.46
N ALA A 426 -5.64 4.15 5.17
CA ALA A 426 -5.86 5.57 4.90
C ALA A 426 -7.26 6.02 5.35
N ALA A 427 -7.52 7.32 5.28
CA ALA A 427 -8.84 7.91 5.43
C ALA A 427 -8.94 9.17 4.56
N SER A 428 -10.16 9.57 4.19
CA SER A 428 -10.41 10.87 3.57
C SER A 428 -11.34 11.72 4.43
N VAL A 429 -11.07 13.02 4.51
CA VAL A 429 -11.82 13.99 5.31
C VAL A 429 -12.22 15.15 4.41
N TRP A 430 -13.52 15.43 4.38
CA TRP A 430 -14.11 16.50 3.57
C TRP A 430 -14.63 17.60 4.47
N THR A 431 -13.98 18.76 4.43
CA THR A 431 -14.31 19.98 5.18
C THR A 431 -13.59 21.19 4.60
N GLU A 432 -14.25 22.35 4.54
CA GLU A 432 -13.58 23.62 4.23
C GLU A 432 -12.91 24.26 5.47
N ASN A 433 -13.03 23.65 6.65
CA ASN A 433 -12.44 24.17 7.88
C ASN A 433 -11.05 23.54 8.12
N THR A 434 -10.01 24.35 7.91
CA THR A 434 -8.61 23.94 8.08
C THR A 434 -8.25 23.57 9.52
N SER A 435 -8.86 24.20 10.52
CA SER A 435 -8.62 23.87 11.94
C SER A 435 -9.21 22.49 12.27
N LEU A 436 -10.41 22.21 11.75
CA LEU A 436 -11.07 20.92 11.89
C LEU A 436 -10.29 19.79 11.21
N ALA A 437 -9.84 20.03 9.98
CA ALA A 437 -9.00 19.08 9.25
C ALA A 437 -7.72 18.72 10.03
N ASN A 438 -7.02 19.73 10.56
CA ASN A 438 -5.82 19.53 11.36
C ASN A 438 -6.09 18.78 12.68
N GLU A 439 -7.22 19.07 13.36
CA GLU A 439 -7.60 18.37 14.59
C GLU A 439 -7.86 16.88 14.35
N ILE A 440 -8.59 16.56 13.28
CA ILE A 440 -8.97 15.17 12.95
C ILE A 440 -7.77 14.37 12.47
N MET A 441 -6.92 14.96 11.63
CA MET A 441 -5.73 14.29 11.10
C MET A 441 -4.87 13.67 12.22
N GLY A 442 -4.65 14.37 13.33
CA GLY A 442 -3.86 13.87 14.47
C GLY A 442 -4.58 12.83 15.35
N LYS A 443 -5.88 12.59 15.12
CA LYS A 443 -6.70 11.64 15.90
C LYS A 443 -6.98 10.33 15.15
N LEU A 444 -6.88 10.32 13.82
CA LEU A 444 -7.09 9.13 13.00
C LEU A 444 -5.91 8.16 13.13
N LYS A 445 -6.19 6.86 13.18
CA LYS A 445 -5.20 5.78 13.32
C LYS A 445 -4.99 5.08 11.97
N VAL A 446 -4.50 5.85 11.02
CA VAL A 446 -4.24 5.45 9.63
C VAL A 446 -2.89 5.99 9.16
N SER A 447 -2.34 5.42 8.08
CA SER A 447 -1.10 5.91 7.49
C SER A 447 -1.28 7.28 6.82
N ASN A 448 -2.33 7.41 6.03
CA ASN A 448 -2.53 8.56 5.15
C ASN A 448 -3.90 9.18 5.38
N VAL A 449 -3.95 10.51 5.45
CA VAL A 449 -5.19 11.26 5.54
C VAL A 449 -5.26 12.20 4.34
N TRP A 450 -6.27 12.04 3.49
CA TRP A 450 -6.55 12.94 2.38
C TRP A 450 -7.57 13.99 2.80
N ILE A 451 -7.30 15.27 2.56
CA ILE A 451 -8.19 16.38 2.89
C ILE A 451 -8.77 16.95 1.59
N ASN A 452 -10.10 16.91 1.43
CA ASN A 452 -10.83 17.33 0.22
C ASN A 452 -10.33 16.69 -1.08
N CYS A 453 -9.73 15.50 -0.96
CA CYS A 453 -9.28 14.66 -2.06
C CYS A 453 -9.30 13.20 -1.62
N HIS A 454 -8.98 12.30 -2.54
CA HIS A 454 -8.99 10.86 -2.26
C HIS A 454 -8.05 10.11 -3.19
N GLY A 455 -7.28 9.16 -2.65
CA GLY A 455 -6.45 8.27 -3.48
C GLY A 455 -5.34 8.99 -4.27
N LEU A 456 -4.92 10.18 -3.82
CA LEU A 456 -3.77 10.89 -4.40
C LEU A 456 -2.47 10.35 -3.82
N PHE A 457 -1.52 10.04 -4.70
CA PHE A 457 -0.21 9.52 -4.32
C PHE A 457 0.90 10.32 -4.98
N SER A 458 1.94 10.61 -4.21
CA SER A 458 3.22 11.10 -4.71
C SER A 458 4.26 10.02 -4.55
N ALA A 459 5.18 9.91 -5.52
CA ALA A 459 6.31 8.99 -5.43
C ALA A 459 7.22 9.30 -4.22
N GLU A 460 7.27 10.57 -3.81
CA GLU A 460 8.10 11.07 -2.71
C GLU A 460 7.49 10.83 -1.32
N ALA A 461 6.17 10.60 -1.28
CA ALA A 461 5.45 10.41 -0.04
C ALA A 461 5.37 8.91 0.28
N SER A 462 5.86 8.54 1.46
CA SER A 462 5.72 7.18 1.96
C SER A 462 4.37 6.95 2.64
N MET A 463 3.92 5.71 2.59
CA MET A 463 2.82 5.16 3.35
C MET A 463 3.36 4.09 4.29
N SER A 464 3.01 4.13 5.56
CA SER A 464 3.25 3.05 6.52
C SER A 464 1.92 2.54 7.08
N PRO A 465 1.35 1.46 6.52
CA PRO A 465 0.08 0.93 6.99
C PRO A 465 0.11 0.59 8.49
N TYR A 466 -1.01 0.81 9.16
CA TYR A 466 -1.20 0.52 10.59
C TYR A 466 -2.03 -0.74 10.81
N LYS A 467 -1.91 -1.33 12.01
CA LYS A 467 -2.72 -2.47 12.49
C LYS A 467 -2.59 -3.69 11.55
N THR A 468 -3.70 -4.28 11.10
CA THR A 468 -3.68 -5.43 10.18
C THR A 468 -3.44 -5.02 8.73
N SER A 469 -3.38 -3.72 8.42
CA SER A 469 -3.07 -3.25 7.07
C SER A 469 -1.61 -3.38 6.68
N GLY A 470 -0.70 -3.64 7.62
CA GLY A 470 0.71 -3.82 7.30
C GLY A 470 1.68 -3.32 8.36
N ASN A 471 2.97 -3.36 8.02
CA ASN A 471 4.06 -3.15 8.97
C ASN A 471 5.32 -2.44 8.41
N ALA A 472 5.30 -2.00 7.15
CA ALA A 472 6.46 -1.45 6.44
C ALA A 472 6.15 -0.09 5.80
N PHE A 473 7.18 0.58 5.29
CA PHE A 473 7.02 1.76 4.43
C PHE A 473 6.94 1.39 2.95
N PHE A 474 6.07 2.08 2.21
CA PHE A 474 5.89 1.94 0.77
C PHE A 474 5.85 3.33 0.15
N GLY A 475 6.62 3.59 -0.91
CA GLY A 475 6.77 4.95 -1.42
C GLY A 475 7.86 5.74 -0.70
N GLY A 476 8.24 6.89 -1.25
CA GLY A 476 9.22 7.80 -0.67
C GLY A 476 10.62 7.20 -0.49
N ASN A 477 11.44 7.93 0.27
CA ASN A 477 12.77 7.46 0.67
C ASN A 477 12.65 6.24 1.60
N GLU A 478 11.68 6.27 2.51
CA GLU A 478 11.51 5.25 3.54
C GLU A 478 11.23 3.87 2.94
N GLY A 479 10.38 3.80 1.91
CA GLY A 479 10.08 2.54 1.22
C GLY A 479 11.28 1.93 0.49
N PHE A 480 12.23 2.75 0.01
CA PHE A 480 13.48 2.23 -0.54
C PHE A 480 14.37 1.60 0.55
N TYR A 481 14.48 2.25 1.71
CA TYR A 481 15.31 1.76 2.80
C TYR A 481 14.78 0.45 3.43
N GLU A 482 13.52 0.07 3.19
CA GLU A 482 13.02 -1.26 3.58
C GLU A 482 13.72 -2.42 2.86
N TYR A 483 14.29 -2.17 1.68
CA TYR A 483 15.01 -3.16 0.88
C TYR A 483 16.50 -3.17 1.19
N VAL A 484 17.01 -2.14 1.86
CA VAL A 484 18.43 -2.03 2.19
C VAL A 484 18.63 -2.37 3.66
N ARG A 485 19.34 -3.47 3.94
CA ARG A 485 19.69 -3.83 5.32
C ARG A 485 20.99 -3.16 5.74
N VAL A 486 21.07 -2.77 7.01
CA VAL A 486 22.36 -2.71 7.70
C VAL A 486 22.73 -4.15 8.03
N LYS A 487 23.95 -4.59 7.72
CA LYS A 487 24.41 -5.96 7.99
C LYS A 487 24.28 -6.25 9.50
N ILE A 488 23.30 -7.07 9.88
CA ILE A 488 23.12 -7.52 11.26
C ILE A 488 24.23 -8.51 11.55
N LEU A 489 25.19 -8.12 12.40
CA LEU A 489 26.15 -9.06 12.96
C LEU A 489 25.36 -9.98 13.89
N LYS A 490 25.33 -11.28 13.60
CA LYS A 490 24.72 -12.27 14.49
C LYS A 490 25.53 -12.30 15.79
N HIS A 491 24.96 -11.84 16.89
CA HIS A 491 25.44 -12.17 18.23
C HIS A 491 24.65 -13.41 18.71
N GLU A 492 25.37 -14.44 19.15
CA GLU A 492 24.79 -15.72 19.65
C GLU A 492 24.44 -15.67 21.15
N SER A 493 24.53 -14.50 21.78
CA SER A 493 24.20 -14.33 23.20
C SER A 493 22.69 -14.23 23.39
N ILE A 494 22.09 -15.26 23.98
CA ILE A 494 20.70 -15.29 24.42
C ILE A 494 20.65 -14.70 25.83
N LEU A 495 19.92 -13.59 26.02
CA LEU A 495 19.70 -13.01 27.34
C LEU A 495 19.05 -14.03 28.30
N GLN A 496 19.45 -14.02 29.58
CA GLN A 496 18.66 -14.68 30.63
C GLN A 496 17.23 -14.09 30.68
N VAL A 497 16.24 -14.98 30.73
CA VAL A 497 14.81 -14.62 30.72
C VAL A 497 14.49 -13.68 31.88
N CYS A 498 14.16 -12.42 31.57
CA CYS A 498 13.58 -11.49 32.55
C CYS A 498 12.28 -12.08 33.11
N ASN A 499 12.05 -11.93 34.43
CA ASN A 499 10.77 -12.30 35.04
C ASN A 499 9.62 -11.59 34.28
N ALA A 500 8.62 -12.35 33.84
CA ALA A 500 7.47 -11.84 33.09
C ALA A 500 6.77 -10.68 33.82
N GLU A 501 6.64 -10.76 35.15
CA GLU A 501 6.03 -9.70 35.96
C GLU A 501 6.86 -8.40 35.95
N ALA A 502 8.20 -8.51 35.97
CA ALA A 502 9.08 -7.35 35.90
C ALA A 502 9.00 -6.68 34.52
N MET A 503 8.90 -7.49 33.46
CA MET A 503 8.72 -6.98 32.09
C MET A 503 7.35 -6.31 31.91
N GLU A 504 6.27 -6.90 32.43
CA GLU A 504 4.94 -6.29 32.41
C GLU A 504 4.92 -4.94 33.13
N LYS A 505 5.57 -4.86 34.30
CA LYS A 505 5.71 -3.61 35.05
C LYS A 505 6.51 -2.56 34.27
N ALA A 506 7.66 -2.94 33.72
CA ALA A 506 8.49 -2.05 32.91
C ALA A 506 7.75 -1.53 31.68
N ILE A 507 6.99 -2.40 30.98
CA ILE A 507 6.14 -2.01 29.84
C ILE A 507 5.04 -1.04 30.30
N SER A 508 4.39 -1.30 31.43
CA SER A 508 3.35 -0.43 31.97
C SER A 508 3.88 0.97 32.32
N GLU A 509 5.03 1.04 32.98
CA GLU A 509 5.70 2.31 33.31
C GLU A 509 6.19 3.03 32.05
N ALA A 510 6.80 2.32 31.11
CA ALA A 510 7.26 2.87 29.84
C ALA A 510 6.09 3.44 29.02
N LYS A 511 4.95 2.75 28.94
CA LYS A 511 3.74 3.27 28.28
C LYS A 511 3.25 4.58 28.91
N LYS A 512 3.25 4.68 30.24
CA LYS A 512 2.89 5.92 30.95
C LYS A 512 3.89 7.04 30.65
N GLY A 513 5.18 6.74 30.70
CA GLY A 513 6.26 7.67 30.37
C GLY A 513 6.16 8.17 28.93
N GLN A 514 5.96 7.25 27.98
CA GLN A 514 5.80 7.53 26.57
C GLN A 514 4.61 8.46 26.30
N ALA A 515 3.45 8.21 26.92
CA ALA A 515 2.27 9.05 26.74
C ALA A 515 2.48 10.50 27.20
N MET A 516 3.38 10.73 28.16
CA MET A 516 3.79 12.09 28.57
C MET A 516 4.88 12.65 27.64
N TRP A 517 5.87 11.85 27.31
CA TRP A 517 7.02 12.23 26.48
C TRP A 517 6.63 12.61 25.05
N ALA A 518 5.72 11.85 24.44
CA ALA A 518 5.22 12.10 23.09
C ALA A 518 4.40 13.40 22.97
N LYS A 519 3.82 13.91 24.06
CA LYS A 519 3.08 15.19 24.07
C LYS A 519 4.00 16.40 23.96
N LEU A 520 5.27 16.26 24.33
CA LEU A 520 6.25 17.32 24.17
C LEU A 520 6.53 17.51 22.69
N GLY A 521 6.47 18.76 22.20
CA GLY A 521 6.91 19.07 20.85
C GLY A 521 8.39 18.74 20.65
N GLU A 522 8.80 18.50 19.40
CA GLU A 522 10.16 18.11 19.04
C GLU A 522 11.24 19.02 19.66
N PHE A 523 11.02 20.34 19.62
CA PHE A 523 11.92 21.32 20.23
C PHE A 523 12.09 21.11 21.74
N ALA A 524 10.98 20.83 22.46
CA ALA A 524 11.03 20.60 23.89
C ALA A 524 11.75 19.29 24.25
N ARG A 525 11.56 18.24 23.44
CA ARG A 525 12.31 16.98 23.58
C ARG A 525 13.80 17.20 23.35
N LYS A 526 14.17 17.89 22.26
CA LYS A 526 15.58 18.24 21.95
C LYS A 526 16.24 19.04 23.06
N LYS A 527 15.56 20.07 23.60
CA LYS A 527 16.05 20.86 24.73
C LYS A 527 16.28 20.01 25.98
N THR A 528 15.39 19.06 26.25
CA THR A 528 15.53 18.14 27.39
C THR A 528 16.73 17.21 27.21
N LEU A 529 16.94 16.66 26.01
CA LEU A 529 18.12 15.86 25.69
C LEU A 529 19.42 16.68 25.84
N GLN A 530 19.44 17.92 25.36
CA GLN A 530 20.58 18.83 25.55
C GLN A 530 20.88 19.09 27.03
N ALA A 531 19.85 19.25 27.86
CA ALA A 531 20.02 19.38 29.31
C ALA A 531 20.63 18.11 29.93
N ILE A 532 20.22 16.93 29.47
CA ILE A 532 20.83 15.65 29.88
C ILE A 532 22.32 15.63 29.50
N ALA A 533 22.69 15.98 28.27
CA ALA A 533 24.09 16.06 27.84
C ALA A 533 24.91 17.03 28.72
N GLN A 534 24.35 18.20 29.07
CA GLN A 534 25.00 19.17 29.94
C GLN A 534 25.19 18.64 31.37
N ILE A 535 24.20 17.93 31.91
CA ILE A 535 24.30 17.27 33.23
C ILE A 535 25.38 16.20 33.19
N LEU A 536 25.39 15.34 32.17
CA LEU A 536 26.41 14.30 31.99
C LEU A 536 27.82 14.92 31.89
N GLN A 537 27.98 15.99 31.11
CA GLN A 537 29.24 16.73 30.99
C GLN A 537 29.72 17.30 32.34
N THR A 538 28.78 17.82 33.15
CA THR A 538 29.09 18.38 34.47
C THR A 538 29.45 17.28 35.47
N LYS A 539 28.67 16.19 35.50
CA LYS A 539 28.88 15.04 36.38
C LYS A 539 30.15 14.29 36.06
N LYS A 540 30.52 14.19 34.78
CA LYS A 540 31.82 13.65 34.32
C LYS A 540 32.99 14.26 35.08
N LYS A 541 32.99 15.59 35.24
CA LYS A 541 34.04 16.31 35.98
C LYS A 541 34.06 15.94 37.47
N ASN A 542 32.90 15.70 38.06
CA ASN A 542 32.75 15.40 39.48
C ASN A 542 33.03 13.92 39.82
N TRP A 543 32.74 13.00 38.89
CA TRP A 543 32.99 11.57 39.06
C TRP A 543 34.45 11.17 38.75
N GLY A 544 35.28 12.10 38.27
CA GLY A 544 36.68 11.80 37.91
C GLY A 544 36.83 10.82 36.73
N LEU A 545 35.74 10.56 36.00
CA LEU A 545 35.69 9.57 34.92
C LEU A 545 36.27 10.15 33.62
N SER A 546 37.41 9.60 33.18
CA SER A 546 37.97 9.85 31.84
C SER A 546 37.44 8.81 30.84
N GLU A 547 36.13 8.64 30.78
CA GLU A 547 35.51 7.53 30.05
C GLU A 547 35.14 7.94 28.60
N PRO A 548 35.76 7.36 27.57
CA PRO A 548 35.42 7.62 26.16
C PRO A 548 33.94 7.31 25.84
N TRP A 549 33.35 6.32 26.51
CA TRP A 549 31.96 5.91 26.26
C TRP A 549 30.93 6.98 26.67
N LEU A 550 31.22 7.81 27.68
CA LEU A 550 30.33 8.88 28.11
C LEU A 550 30.36 10.05 27.12
N ASN A 551 31.55 10.33 26.56
CA ASN A 551 31.68 11.30 25.47
C ASN A 551 30.88 10.87 24.25
N GLU A 552 30.83 9.58 23.93
CA GLU A 552 30.00 9.08 22.84
C GLU A 552 28.51 9.41 23.04
N TRP A 553 27.96 9.17 24.24
CA TRP A 553 26.57 9.54 24.53
C TRP A 553 26.31 11.05 24.37
N ILE A 554 27.22 11.88 24.88
CA ILE A 554 27.10 13.34 24.79
C ILE A 554 27.17 13.81 23.34
N THR A 555 28.13 13.30 22.56
CA THR A 555 28.24 13.59 21.12
C THR A 555 26.98 13.16 20.37
N LEU A 556 26.48 11.95 20.61
CA LEU A 556 25.25 11.46 19.97
C LEU A 556 24.04 12.34 20.29
N ILE A 557 23.89 12.78 21.54
CA ILE A 557 22.82 13.71 21.91
C ILE A 557 22.99 15.04 21.15
N HIS A 558 24.19 15.58 21.05
CA HIS A 558 24.43 16.80 20.30
C HIS A 558 24.13 16.64 18.81
N ASP A 559 24.59 15.55 18.18
CA ASP A 559 24.35 15.26 16.77
C ASP A 559 22.84 15.18 16.46
N TYR A 560 22.09 14.42 17.26
CA TYR A 560 20.64 14.26 17.05
C TYR A 560 19.84 15.52 17.37
N THR A 561 20.29 16.34 18.33
CA THR A 561 19.59 17.59 18.66
C THR A 561 19.94 18.73 17.69
N ALA A 562 21.08 18.63 17.00
CA ALA A 562 21.48 19.52 15.91
C ALA A 562 20.82 19.18 14.57
N ASP A 563 20.40 17.93 14.36
CA ASP A 563 19.68 17.54 13.14
C ASP A 563 18.38 18.35 12.99
N HIS A 564 18.18 18.92 11.80
CA HIS A 564 17.01 19.71 11.42
C HIS A 564 16.22 19.02 10.32
N SER A 565 16.35 17.69 10.17
CA SER A 565 15.65 16.91 9.15
C SER A 565 14.17 17.30 9.10
N GLY A 566 13.85 18.07 8.06
CA GLY A 566 12.58 18.76 7.93
C GLY A 566 11.46 17.78 7.59
N LYS A 567 10.22 18.24 7.71
CA LYS A 567 9.08 17.57 7.10
C LYS A 567 9.35 17.43 5.60
N ASN A 568 9.16 16.23 5.06
CA ASN A 568 9.13 16.07 3.61
C ASN A 568 7.86 16.78 3.11
N PHE A 569 8.07 17.82 2.31
CA PHE A 569 7.01 18.49 1.57
C PHE A 569 7.12 18.05 0.12
N ALA A 570 6.06 17.44 -0.39
CA ALA A 570 5.92 17.16 -1.82
C ALA A 570 4.64 17.81 -2.33
N GLU A 571 4.53 17.99 -3.64
CA GLU A 571 3.29 18.43 -4.28
C GLU A 571 2.79 17.32 -5.21
N SER A 572 1.47 17.13 -5.24
CA SER A 572 0.80 16.18 -6.14
C SER A 572 -0.54 16.76 -6.57
N ASP A 573 -0.72 16.99 -7.87
CA ASP A 573 -1.94 17.52 -8.47
C ASP A 573 -2.49 18.80 -7.79
N GLY A 574 -1.59 19.71 -7.39
CA GLY A 574 -1.95 20.97 -6.72
C GLY A 574 -2.22 20.83 -5.21
N PHE A 575 -2.06 19.63 -4.65
CA PHE A 575 -2.13 19.38 -3.21
C PHE A 575 -0.73 19.27 -2.60
N ASN A 576 -0.56 19.86 -1.42
CA ASN A 576 0.63 19.67 -0.60
C ASN A 576 0.53 18.33 0.14
N VAL A 577 1.57 17.52 0.04
CA VAL A 577 1.75 16.30 0.80
C VAL A 577 2.73 16.57 1.94
N VAL A 578 2.28 16.32 3.17
CA VAL A 578 3.09 16.53 4.37
C VAL A 578 3.29 15.17 5.06
N SER A 579 4.53 14.69 5.09
CA SER A 579 4.87 13.51 5.88
C SER A 579 5.09 13.91 7.34
N LEU A 580 4.20 13.45 8.22
CA LEU A 580 4.34 13.61 9.67
C LEU A 580 5.05 12.38 10.25
N ARG A 581 5.92 12.61 11.23
CA ARG A 581 6.53 11.53 12.02
C ARG A 581 5.80 11.43 13.35
N GLU A 582 5.38 10.21 13.70
CA GLU A 582 4.80 9.88 15.00
C GLU A 582 5.70 8.89 15.75
N PRO A 583 5.78 8.99 17.08
CA PRO A 583 6.46 7.98 17.88
C PRO A 583 5.76 6.63 17.75
N ARG A 584 6.55 5.56 17.58
CA ARG A 584 6.10 4.16 17.57
C ARG A 584 5.56 3.72 18.94
N GLY A 585 6.03 4.31 20.03
CA GLY A 585 5.58 4.01 21.38
C GLY A 585 6.73 3.54 22.28
N VAL A 586 6.62 2.32 22.80
CA VAL A 586 7.64 1.70 23.64
C VAL A 586 8.56 0.84 22.77
N ILE A 587 9.86 1.09 22.84
CA ILE A 587 10.89 0.33 22.11
C ILE A 587 11.72 -0.43 23.14
N ALA A 588 11.81 -1.75 23.01
CA ALA A 588 12.75 -2.56 23.78
C ALA A 588 14.06 -2.70 22.99
N VAL A 589 15.19 -2.44 23.63
CA VAL A 589 16.54 -2.58 23.05
C VAL A 589 17.29 -3.60 23.87
N GLU A 590 17.63 -4.71 23.24
CA GLU A 590 18.42 -5.79 23.83
C GLU A 590 19.91 -5.51 23.65
N THR A 591 20.64 -5.53 24.76
CA THR A 591 22.08 -5.28 24.84
C THR A 591 22.71 -6.47 25.56
N PRO A 592 22.99 -7.58 24.85
CA PRO A 592 23.47 -8.80 25.50
C PRO A 592 24.94 -8.70 25.95
N ASP A 593 25.69 -7.75 25.38
CA ASP A 593 27.07 -7.42 25.72
C ASP A 593 27.16 -5.94 26.20
N GLN A 594 28.37 -5.41 26.42
CA GLN A 594 28.59 -3.99 26.73
C GLN A 594 27.88 -3.09 25.70
N MET A 595 27.14 -2.08 26.17
CA MET A 595 26.39 -1.12 25.36
C MET A 595 27.28 -0.51 24.25
N ASP A 596 27.08 -0.97 23.02
CA ASP A 596 27.87 -0.55 21.85
C ASP A 596 27.37 0.77 21.25
N GLY A 597 28.15 1.35 20.32
CA GLY A 597 27.78 2.62 19.69
C GLY A 597 26.48 2.56 18.87
N HIS A 598 26.08 1.37 18.39
CA HIS A 598 24.84 1.19 17.62
C HIS A 598 23.62 1.29 18.53
N ASN A 599 23.61 0.57 19.64
CA ASN A 599 22.54 0.58 20.63
C ASN A 599 22.40 1.97 21.28
N LYS A 600 23.52 2.68 21.55
CA LYS A 600 23.46 4.08 22.01
C LYS A 600 22.74 4.99 21.02
N ARG A 601 23.07 4.89 19.72
CA ARG A 601 22.40 5.65 18.65
C ARG A 601 20.91 5.33 18.60
N LEU A 602 20.55 4.05 18.65
CA LEU A 602 19.16 3.61 18.63
C LEU A 602 18.37 4.19 19.81
N ILE A 603 18.92 4.16 21.02
CA ILE A 603 18.28 4.69 22.22
C ILE A 603 18.07 6.21 22.11
N ILE A 604 19.11 6.98 21.73
CA ILE A 604 18.99 8.44 21.59
C ILE A 604 18.02 8.81 20.47
N ALA A 605 18.07 8.13 19.32
CA ALA A 605 17.15 8.35 18.22
C ALA A 605 15.69 8.08 18.64
N ALA A 606 15.45 6.96 19.32
CA ALA A 606 14.13 6.59 19.82
C ALA A 606 13.57 7.67 20.77
N LEU A 607 14.38 8.12 21.73
CA LEU A 607 13.99 9.18 22.68
C LEU A 607 13.74 10.51 21.97
N ALA A 608 14.59 10.91 21.02
CA ALA A 608 14.41 12.17 20.26
C ALA A 608 13.07 12.19 19.49
N GLU A 609 12.68 11.05 18.92
CA GLU A 609 11.42 10.86 18.19
C GLU A 609 10.18 10.72 19.09
N GLY A 610 10.34 10.81 20.42
CA GLY A 610 9.20 10.77 21.37
C GLY A 610 8.80 9.37 21.83
N ASN A 611 9.65 8.36 21.60
CA ASN A 611 9.46 7.01 22.13
C ASN A 611 9.98 6.90 23.57
N SER A 612 9.50 5.91 24.30
CA SER A 612 10.15 5.45 25.53
C SER A 612 10.98 4.21 25.21
N VAL A 613 12.13 4.06 25.86
CA VAL A 613 13.04 2.93 25.64
C VAL A 613 13.12 2.07 26.90
N ILE A 614 12.96 0.76 26.75
CA ILE A 614 13.32 -0.25 27.75
C ILE A 614 14.64 -0.85 27.30
N VAL A 615 15.67 -0.81 28.14
CA VAL A 615 16.96 -1.44 27.86
C VAL A 615 16.98 -2.79 28.58
N LEU A 616 17.12 -3.87 27.82
CA LEU A 616 17.28 -5.23 28.34
C LEU A 616 18.77 -5.55 28.29
N ASN A 617 19.43 -5.61 29.44
CA ASN A 617 20.85 -5.88 29.53
C ASN A 617 21.09 -7.21 30.25
N ASP A 618 22.00 -8.04 29.74
CA ASP A 618 22.50 -9.16 30.55
C ASP A 618 23.55 -8.64 31.52
N VAL A 619 24.03 -9.55 32.34
CA VAL A 619 25.25 -9.43 33.15
C VAL A 619 25.03 -8.85 34.55
N LYS A 620 25.34 -9.73 35.49
CA LYS A 620 25.71 -9.54 36.90
C LYS A 620 26.60 -8.31 37.19
N GLU A 621 27.29 -7.75 36.19
CA GLU A 621 28.15 -6.55 36.26
C GLU A 621 27.37 -5.22 36.33
N THR A 622 26.09 -5.18 35.92
CA THR A 622 25.28 -3.96 36.05
C THR A 622 24.96 -3.61 37.50
N THR A 623 24.92 -4.60 38.40
CA THR A 623 24.67 -4.35 39.82
C THR A 623 25.76 -3.47 40.41
N ASP A 624 27.03 -3.72 40.10
CA ASP A 624 28.16 -2.92 40.60
C ASP A 624 28.24 -1.55 39.90
N PHE A 625 27.92 -1.47 38.60
CA PHE A 625 27.95 -0.21 37.83
C PHE A 625 26.84 0.80 38.20
N TYR A 626 25.66 0.35 38.63
CA TYR A 626 24.60 1.25 39.12
C TYR A 626 24.66 1.51 40.64
N LEU A 627 25.46 0.72 41.38
CA LEU A 627 25.72 0.91 42.82
C LEU A 627 26.87 1.90 43.09
N GLU A 628 27.88 1.97 42.21
CA GLU A 628 28.88 3.05 42.16
C GLU A 628 28.32 4.35 41.54
#